data_AF-M6Y4X0-F1
#
_entry.id   AF-M6Y4X0-F1
#
_cell.length_a   1.000
_cell.length_b   1.000
_cell.length_c   1.000
_cell.angle_alpha   90.00
_cell.angle_beta   90.00
_cell.angle_gamma   90.00
#
_symmetry.space_group_name_H-M   'P 1'
#
loop_
_entity.id
_entity.type
_entity.pdbx_description
1 polymer ?
#
loop_
_entity_poly.entity_id
_entity_poly.type
_entity_poly.pdbx_seq_one_letter_code
_entity_poly.pdbx_strand_id
1 'polypeptide(L)'
;MSQFYVLKNNDTLQRLSARYYGKWEIWRLILDKNPQIEDWKNLRVGVLIEIPEPLTEDRLHTIADGETYESISFLYYGTEHFSGKIRENNSNIQPYENVGSTLFIQAFVSKGELQNAKRRMTL
;
A
#
# COMPACT_ATOMS: atom_id res chain seq x y z
N MET A 1 -2.43 10.26 -9.28
CA MET A 1 -1.30 10.17 -10.25
C MET A 1 -0.09 9.79 -9.43
N SER A 2 0.64 8.74 -9.81
CA SER A 2 1.85 8.35 -9.09
C SER A 2 2.96 9.39 -9.27
N GLN A 3 3.79 9.56 -8.25
CA GLN A 3 4.96 10.42 -8.27
C GLN A 3 6.21 9.58 -8.59
N PHE A 4 7.24 10.16 -9.22
CA PHE A 4 8.51 9.47 -9.42
C PHE A 4 9.61 10.09 -8.56
N TYR A 5 10.52 9.25 -8.08
CA TYR A 5 11.62 9.64 -7.20
C TYR A 5 12.92 8.95 -7.60
N VAL A 6 14.02 9.70 -7.63
CA VAL A 6 15.35 9.14 -7.88
C VAL A 6 15.99 8.78 -6.54
N LEU A 7 16.31 7.50 -6.35
CA LEU A 7 16.92 6.99 -5.13
C LEU A 7 18.23 7.69 -4.79
N LYS A 8 18.39 8.07 -3.53
CA LYS A 8 19.56 8.76 -2.97
C LYS A 8 20.27 7.87 -1.96
N ASN A 9 21.48 8.29 -1.58
CA ASN A 9 22.25 7.60 -0.56
C ASN A 9 21.47 7.54 0.77
N ASN A 10 21.50 6.39 1.44
CA ASN A 10 20.79 6.08 2.70
C ASN A 10 19.24 6.08 2.63
N ASP A 11 18.66 6.08 1.43
CA ASP A 11 17.22 5.83 1.29
C ASP A 11 16.90 4.39 1.68
N THR A 12 15.73 4.21 2.31
CA THR A 12 15.08 2.91 2.48
C THR A 12 13.63 3.05 2.05
N LEU A 13 13.00 1.96 1.61
CA LEU A 13 11.59 2.01 1.21
C LEU A 13 10.69 2.42 2.39
N GLN A 14 11.05 2.06 3.62
CA GLN A 14 10.38 2.48 4.85
C GLN A 14 10.48 4.00 5.06
N ARG A 15 11.67 4.58 4.87
CA ARG A 15 11.88 6.04 4.98
C ARG A 15 11.12 6.80 3.91
N LEU A 16 11.10 6.28 2.68
CA LEU A 16 10.34 6.87 1.59
C LEU A 16 8.83 6.77 1.88
N SER A 17 8.34 5.62 2.31
CA SER A 17 6.95 5.45 2.74
C SER A 17 6.57 6.44 3.86
N ALA A 18 7.42 6.59 4.89
CA ALA A 18 7.22 7.57 5.95
C ALA A 18 7.18 9.01 5.42
N ARG A 19 8.08 9.34 4.49
CA ARG A 19 8.20 10.67 3.89
C ARG A 19 6.97 11.03 3.05
N TYR A 20 6.57 10.13 2.16
CA TYR A 20 5.52 10.40 1.17
C TYR A 20 4.11 10.15 1.71
N TYR A 21 3.94 9.19 2.61
CA TYR A 21 2.62 8.79 3.11
C TYR A 21 2.41 9.11 4.60
N GLY A 22 3.48 9.43 5.33
CA GLY A 22 3.40 9.59 6.79
C GLY A 22 3.36 8.26 7.56
N LYS A 23 3.44 7.12 6.87
CA LYS A 23 3.44 5.76 7.45
C LYS A 23 4.56 4.93 6.84
N TRP A 24 5.45 4.40 7.67
CA TRP A 24 6.60 3.64 7.20
C TRP A 24 6.24 2.18 6.89
N GLU A 25 5.17 1.67 7.50
CA GLU A 25 4.70 0.29 7.48
C GLU A 25 4.19 -0.13 6.10
N ILE A 26 3.75 0.83 5.28
CA ILE A 26 3.12 0.56 3.98
C ILE A 26 4.12 0.51 2.82
N TRP A 27 5.41 0.46 3.10
CA TRP A 27 6.49 0.49 2.10
C TRP A 27 6.41 -0.63 1.05
N ARG A 28 5.74 -1.76 1.35
CA ARG A 28 5.50 -2.85 0.38
C ARG A 28 4.75 -2.40 -0.86
N LEU A 29 3.85 -1.42 -0.71
CA LEU A 29 3.20 -0.76 -1.85
C LEU A 29 4.23 -0.14 -2.82
N ILE A 30 5.31 0.47 -2.30
CA ILE A 30 6.37 1.01 -3.14
C ILE A 30 7.16 -0.13 -3.80
N LEU A 31 7.56 -1.15 -3.03
CA LEU A 31 8.35 -2.26 -3.57
C LEU A 31 7.62 -2.95 -4.73
N ASP A 32 6.37 -3.32 -4.54
CA ASP A 32 5.63 -4.15 -5.51
C ASP A 32 5.26 -3.37 -6.79
N LYS A 33 5.27 -2.03 -6.73
CA LYS A 33 5.17 -1.17 -7.92
C LYS A 33 6.50 -0.95 -8.64
N ASN A 34 7.61 -1.40 -8.05
CA ASN A 34 8.94 -1.23 -8.61
C ASN A 34 9.65 -2.59 -8.73
N PRO A 35 9.21 -3.47 -9.66
CA PRO A 35 9.77 -4.81 -9.83
C PRO A 35 11.26 -4.82 -10.22
N GLN A 36 11.81 -3.68 -10.66
CA GLN A 36 13.24 -3.50 -10.92
C GLN A 36 14.09 -3.48 -9.63
N ILE A 37 13.49 -3.37 -8.45
CA ILE A 37 14.20 -3.46 -7.17
C ILE A 37 14.35 -4.94 -6.79
N GLU A 38 15.50 -5.51 -7.13
CA GLU A 38 15.83 -6.92 -6.83
C GLU A 38 16.14 -7.16 -5.34
N ASP A 39 16.76 -6.18 -4.67
CA ASP A 39 17.10 -6.25 -3.24
C ASP A 39 16.69 -4.94 -2.54
N TRP A 40 15.58 -4.99 -1.82
CA TRP A 40 15.03 -3.85 -1.09
C TRP A 40 15.89 -3.40 0.10
N LYS A 41 16.83 -4.24 0.56
CA LYS A 41 17.77 -3.89 1.64
C LYS A 41 18.97 -3.09 1.12
N ASN A 42 19.29 -3.23 -0.17
CA ASN A 42 20.44 -2.59 -0.82
C ASN A 42 19.99 -1.79 -2.05
N LEU A 43 19.31 -0.67 -1.80
CA LEU A 43 18.79 0.18 -2.86
C LEU A 43 19.92 0.85 -3.66
N ARG A 44 19.90 0.68 -4.99
CA ARG A 44 20.87 1.30 -5.90
C ARG A 44 20.56 2.80 -6.07
N VAL A 45 21.51 3.65 -5.71
CA VAL A 45 21.42 5.11 -5.87
C VAL A 45 21.28 5.46 -7.36
N GLY A 46 20.49 6.50 -7.67
CA GLY A 46 20.27 6.99 -9.03
C GLY A 46 19.16 6.27 -9.79
N VAL A 47 18.60 5.18 -9.24
CA VAL A 47 17.47 4.47 -9.86
C VAL A 47 16.18 5.28 -9.67
N LEU A 48 15.46 5.50 -10.77
CA LEU A 48 14.12 6.09 -10.75
C LEU A 48 13.11 5.03 -10.30
N ILE A 49 12.30 5.38 -9.31
CA ILE A 49 11.24 4.53 -8.78
C ILE A 49 9.90 5.28 -8.77
N GLU A 50 8.82 4.54 -8.89
CA GLU A 50 7.45 5.01 -8.69
C GLU A 50 7.11 5.06 -7.20
N ILE A 51 6.48 6.15 -6.78
CA ILE A 51 5.84 6.36 -5.50
C ILE A 51 4.32 6.39 -5.79
N PRO A 52 3.63 5.24 -5.67
CA PRO A 52 2.20 5.14 -5.97
C PRO A 52 1.33 5.90 -4.95
N GLU A 53 0.16 6.34 -5.37
CA GLU A 53 -0.81 6.92 -4.42
C GLU A 53 -1.44 5.81 -3.56
N PRO A 54 -1.40 5.90 -2.22
CA PRO A 54 -2.01 4.89 -1.35
C PRO A 54 -3.55 5.00 -1.36
N LEU A 55 -4.25 3.94 -0.96
CA LEU A 55 -5.69 3.99 -0.73
C LEU A 55 -6.00 5.00 0.38
N THR A 56 -6.80 6.04 0.06
CA THR A 56 -7.03 7.18 0.96
C THR A 56 -8.39 7.26 1.62
N GLU A 57 -9.27 6.31 1.31
CA GLU A 57 -10.63 6.26 1.79
C GLU A 57 -11.02 4.80 1.98
N ASP A 58 -11.81 4.55 3.01
CA ASP A 58 -12.34 3.22 3.26
C ASP A 58 -13.26 2.78 2.12
N ARG A 59 -13.37 1.47 1.93
CA ARG A 59 -14.22 0.83 0.94
C ARG A 59 -15.00 -0.31 1.57
N LEU A 60 -16.17 -0.59 1.00
CA LEU A 60 -16.89 -1.83 1.22
C LEU A 60 -16.75 -2.66 -0.04
N HIS A 61 -16.38 -3.93 0.13
CA HIS A 61 -16.16 -4.88 -0.95
C HIS A 61 -17.09 -6.08 -0.76
N THR A 62 -17.89 -6.40 -1.77
CA THR A 62 -18.73 -7.61 -1.75
C THR A 62 -17.95 -8.77 -2.33
N ILE A 63 -17.79 -9.84 -1.55
CA ILE A 63 -16.99 -11.01 -1.92
C ILE A 63 -17.62 -11.70 -3.14
N ALA A 64 -16.83 -11.84 -4.20
CA ALA A 64 -17.14 -12.64 -5.37
C ALA A 64 -16.62 -14.09 -5.24
N ASP A 65 -17.15 -14.97 -6.09
CA ASP A 65 -16.73 -16.37 -6.12
C ASP A 65 -15.24 -16.49 -6.50
N GLY A 66 -14.51 -17.32 -5.75
CA GLY A 66 -13.09 -17.56 -5.95
C GLY A 66 -12.12 -16.49 -5.43
N GLU A 67 -12.61 -15.41 -4.82
CA GLU A 67 -11.72 -14.39 -4.23
C GLU A 67 -11.04 -14.88 -2.94
N THR A 68 -9.79 -14.45 -2.76
CA THR A 68 -9.01 -14.62 -1.54
C THR A 68 -8.67 -13.26 -0.92
N TYR A 69 -8.27 -13.23 0.34
CA TYR A 69 -7.79 -11.98 0.96
C TYR A 69 -6.60 -11.37 0.22
N GLU A 70 -5.72 -12.20 -0.35
CA GLU A 70 -4.58 -11.77 -1.15
C GLU A 70 -5.03 -11.06 -2.43
N SER A 71 -5.99 -11.65 -3.16
CA SER A 71 -6.55 -11.05 -4.37
C SER A 71 -7.26 -9.72 -4.09
N ILE A 72 -8.02 -9.64 -2.99
CA ILE A 72 -8.73 -8.43 -2.56
C ILE A 72 -7.71 -7.38 -2.08
N SER A 73 -6.67 -7.79 -1.35
CA SER A 73 -5.56 -6.91 -0.97
C SER A 73 -4.89 -6.33 -2.21
N PHE A 74 -4.59 -7.17 -3.20
CA PHE A 74 -3.99 -6.71 -4.45
C PHE A 74 -4.90 -5.73 -5.20
N LEU A 75 -6.21 -5.99 -5.23
CA LEU A 75 -7.20 -5.12 -5.87
C LEU A 75 -7.22 -3.71 -5.27
N TYR A 76 -7.26 -3.59 -3.94
CA TYR A 76 -7.42 -2.29 -3.27
C TYR A 76 -6.12 -1.58 -2.93
N TYR A 77 -5.09 -2.34 -2.59
CA TYR A 77 -3.81 -1.81 -2.14
C TYR A 77 -2.71 -1.93 -3.18
N GLY A 78 -2.94 -2.63 -4.30
CA GLY A 78 -1.93 -2.86 -5.32
C GLY A 78 -0.83 -3.85 -4.90
N THR A 79 -1.03 -4.57 -3.80
CA THR A 79 -0.11 -5.56 -3.23
C THR A 79 -0.90 -6.56 -2.37
N GLU A 80 -0.50 -7.83 -2.39
CA GLU A 80 -1.10 -8.91 -1.60
C GLU A 80 -0.68 -8.88 -0.12
N HIS A 81 0.37 -8.14 0.24
CA HIS A 81 0.97 -8.14 1.58
C HIS A 81 0.08 -7.59 2.71
N PHE A 82 -1.08 -7.02 2.40
CA PHE A 82 -2.03 -6.49 3.38
C PHE A 82 -3.30 -7.34 3.50
N SER A 83 -3.28 -8.58 3.01
CA SER A 83 -4.37 -9.56 3.18
C SER A 83 -4.71 -9.80 4.66
N GLY A 84 -3.69 -9.92 5.52
CA GLY A 84 -3.86 -10.07 6.97
C GLY A 84 -4.60 -8.89 7.61
N LYS A 85 -4.34 -7.66 7.16
CA LYS A 85 -5.03 -6.45 7.64
C LYS A 85 -6.53 -6.47 7.28
N ILE A 86 -6.86 -6.92 6.07
CA ILE A 86 -8.27 -7.09 5.67
C ILE A 86 -8.93 -8.13 6.55
N ARG A 87 -8.30 -9.28 6.75
CA ARG A 87 -8.81 -10.36 7.60
C ARG A 87 -9.09 -9.89 9.04
N GLU A 88 -8.13 -9.21 9.66
CA GLU A 88 -8.23 -8.69 11.02
C GLU A 88 -9.37 -7.68 11.20
N ASN A 89 -9.54 -6.78 10.21
CA ASN A 89 -10.59 -5.77 10.24
C ASN A 89 -12.01 -6.34 10.04
N ASN A 90 -12.13 -7.60 9.62
CA ASN A 90 -13.39 -8.23 9.25
C ASN A 90 -13.69 -9.47 10.08
N SER A 91 -13.24 -9.51 11.35
CA SER A 91 -13.52 -10.60 12.29
C SER A 91 -13.20 -11.99 11.73
N ASN A 92 -12.20 -12.09 10.84
CA ASN A 92 -11.81 -13.32 10.15
C ASN A 92 -12.91 -13.98 9.27
N ILE A 93 -13.81 -13.22 8.64
CA ILE A 93 -14.78 -13.73 7.64
C ILE A 93 -14.03 -14.34 6.44
N GLN A 94 -13.99 -15.67 6.32
CA GLN A 94 -13.28 -16.35 5.23
C GLN A 94 -13.96 -16.10 3.87
N PRO A 95 -13.28 -15.50 2.87
CA PRO A 95 -13.92 -15.11 1.62
C PRO A 95 -14.60 -16.28 0.88
N TYR A 96 -13.91 -17.41 0.73
CA TYR A 96 -14.42 -18.58 0.00
C TYR A 96 -15.65 -19.23 0.65
N GLU A 97 -15.89 -19.02 1.95
CA GLU A 97 -17.08 -19.50 2.67
C GLU A 97 -18.23 -18.48 2.66
N ASN A 98 -17.96 -17.23 2.30
CA ASN A 98 -18.86 -16.10 2.56
C ASN A 98 -19.10 -15.24 1.30
N VAL A 99 -19.17 -15.88 0.13
CA VAL A 99 -19.53 -15.22 -1.13
C VAL A 99 -20.82 -14.40 -0.98
N GLY A 100 -20.82 -13.16 -1.48
CA GLY A 100 -21.90 -12.18 -1.34
C GLY A 100 -21.87 -11.37 -0.05
N SER A 101 -21.06 -11.75 0.94
CA SER A 101 -20.87 -10.95 2.16
C SER A 101 -19.97 -9.74 1.90
N THR A 102 -20.06 -8.73 2.75
CA THR A 102 -19.28 -7.49 2.62
C THR A 102 -18.08 -7.49 3.55
N LEU A 103 -16.90 -7.17 3.02
CA LEU A 103 -15.69 -6.86 3.76
C LEU A 103 -15.46 -5.34 3.79
N PHE A 104 -15.10 -4.83 4.96
CA PHE A 104 -14.57 -3.50 5.17
C PHE A 104 -13.08 -3.45 4.83
N ILE A 105 -12.73 -2.62 3.85
CA ILE A 105 -11.36 -2.38 3.41
C ILE A 105 -10.93 -1.01 3.92
N GLN A 106 -10.03 -1.00 4.90
CA GLN A 106 -9.58 0.22 5.54
C GLN A 106 -8.54 0.95 4.68
N ALA A 107 -8.66 2.26 4.54
CA ALA A 107 -7.63 3.10 3.93
C ALA A 107 -6.27 2.92 4.63
N PHE A 108 -5.17 3.07 3.87
CA PHE A 108 -3.85 3.13 4.49
C PHE A 108 -3.65 4.42 5.27
N VAL A 109 -4.04 5.55 4.67
CA VAL A 109 -3.86 6.90 5.19
C VAL A 109 -5.04 7.74 4.72
N SER A 110 -5.59 8.62 5.55
CA SER A 110 -6.61 9.55 5.09
C SER A 110 -6.05 10.55 4.07
N LYS A 111 -6.93 11.14 3.25
CA LYS A 111 -6.56 12.27 2.37
C LYS A 111 -5.87 13.41 3.12
N GLY A 112 -6.32 13.71 4.34
CA GLY A 112 -5.73 14.75 5.19
C GLY A 112 -4.31 14.42 5.65
N GLU A 113 -4.07 13.18 6.09
CA GLU A 113 -2.73 12.70 6.45
C GLU A 113 -1.78 12.76 5.25
N LEU A 114 -2.22 12.29 4.09
CA LEU A 114 -1.42 12.31 2.87
C LEU A 114 -1.09 13.75 2.43
N GLN A 115 -2.06 14.66 2.51
CA GLN A 115 -1.84 16.08 2.21
C GLN A 115 -0.85 16.73 3.17
N ASN A 116 -0.90 16.37 4.46
CA ASN A 116 0.03 16.86 5.46
C ASN A 116 1.45 16.33 5.22
N ALA A 117 1.61 15.05 4.83
CA ALA A 117 2.90 14.49 4.44
C ALA A 117 3.50 15.25 3.25
N LYS A 118 2.69 15.50 2.20
CA LYS A 118 3.10 16.29 1.02
C LYS A 118 3.56 17.70 1.40
N ARG A 119 2.86 18.39 2.32
CA ARG A 119 3.24 19.73 2.81
C ARG A 119 4.58 19.74 3.55
N ARG A 120 4.88 18.71 4.33
CA ARG A 120 6.17 18.59 5.06
C ARG A 120 7.37 18.45 4.12
N MET A 121 7.16 17.95 2.91
CA MET A 121 8.23 17.80 1.93
C MET A 121 8.60 19.10 1.20
N THR A 122 7.72 20.10 1.24
CA THR A 122 7.88 21.39 0.54
C THR A 122 8.39 22.52 1.44
N LEU A 123 8.59 22.25 2.73
CA LEU A 123 9.22 23.13 3.71
C LEU A 123 10.72 22.83 3.78
#